data_AF-A0A7S2DPN4-F1
#
_entry.id   AF-A0A7S2DPN4-F1
#
_cell.length_a   1.000
_cell.length_b   1.000
_cell.length_c   1.000
_cell.angle_alpha   90.00
_cell.angle_beta   90.00
_cell.angle_gamma   90.00
#
_symmetry.space_group_name_H-M   'P 1'
#
loop_
_entity.id
_entity.type
_entity.pdbx_description
1 polymer ?
#
loop_
_entity_poly.entity_id
_entity_poly.type
_entity_poly.pdbx_seq_one_letter_code
_entity_poly.pdbx_strand_id
1 'polypeptide(L)'
;MPRATHMLPIDAHRIPTGELAPVRGTAFDFTTPHTLGSRIQDVDGPGWRAGYDHCFVLHGRTQRDASPADGWSLTDGPAADGWSSWWLSRPKLAAKLYDPSSGRIMEILTNAPGLQLYTSNFLDGTGEPGKGGVRYQHYGGVCLETQSFPDGVHHQPGGGRTQFPTGILRPGQTYRHVTIYRFSVDTSGGHTSTTHDGALQAGQEADTVEERARTAEIGAEALRSIY
;
A
#
# COMPACT_ATOMS: atom_id res chain seq x y z
N MET A 1 -0.04 7.06 1.45
CA MET A 1 -0.68 6.43 0.30
C MET A 1 0.32 5.77 -0.67
N PRO A 2 -0.14 5.06 -1.72
CA PRO A 2 0.72 4.49 -2.77
C PRO A 2 1.58 5.54 -3.50
N ARG A 3 2.83 5.19 -3.82
CA ARG A 3 3.75 6.00 -4.64
C ARG A 3 3.77 5.46 -6.07
N ALA A 4 2.79 5.84 -6.87
CA ALA A 4 2.64 5.38 -8.24
C ALA A 4 2.07 6.48 -9.13
N THR A 5 2.45 6.47 -10.42
CA THR A 5 1.92 7.39 -11.44
C THR A 5 0.84 6.76 -12.30
N HIS A 6 0.66 5.44 -12.21
CA HIS A 6 -0.32 4.68 -12.95
C HIS A 6 -1.02 3.65 -12.06
N MET A 7 -2.21 3.24 -12.47
CA MET A 7 -2.99 2.15 -11.88
C MET A 7 -3.59 1.29 -12.99
N LEU A 8 -4.18 0.15 -12.62
CA LEU A 8 -4.91 -0.71 -13.53
C LEU A 8 -6.41 -0.42 -13.43
N PRO A 9 -7.03 0.20 -14.45
CA PRO A 9 -8.49 0.30 -14.52
C PRO A 9 -9.10 -1.09 -14.56
N ILE A 10 -10.27 -1.22 -13.96
CA ILE A 10 -11.02 -2.48 -13.91
C ILE A 10 -12.34 -2.35 -14.67
N ASP A 11 -12.84 -3.47 -15.18
CA ASP A 11 -14.17 -3.55 -15.78
C ASP A 11 -15.28 -3.75 -14.72
N ALA A 12 -16.52 -3.91 -15.18
CA ALA A 12 -17.69 -4.13 -14.31
C ALA A 12 -17.59 -5.42 -13.46
N HIS A 13 -16.70 -6.35 -13.81
CA HIS A 13 -16.42 -7.58 -13.08
C HIS A 13 -15.19 -7.47 -12.17
N ARG A 14 -14.59 -6.28 -12.07
CA ARG A 14 -13.35 -6.00 -11.33
C ARG A 14 -12.11 -6.67 -11.91
N ILE A 15 -12.11 -6.95 -13.20
CA ILE A 15 -10.96 -7.49 -13.92
C ILE A 15 -10.18 -6.33 -14.57
N PRO A 16 -8.85 -6.25 -14.42
CA PRO A 16 -8.05 -5.25 -15.12
C PRO A 16 -8.28 -5.25 -16.63
N THR A 17 -8.46 -4.07 -17.22
CA THR A 17 -8.70 -3.94 -18.67
C THR A 17 -7.46 -4.25 -19.51
N GLY A 18 -6.28 -4.26 -18.90
CA GLY A 18 -4.98 -4.29 -19.58
C GLY A 18 -4.37 -2.91 -19.80
N GLU A 19 -5.10 -1.83 -19.55
CA GLU A 19 -4.56 -0.48 -19.60
C GLU A 19 -3.69 -0.19 -18.36
N LEU A 20 -2.63 0.59 -18.55
CA LEU A 20 -1.94 1.27 -17.45
C LEU A 20 -2.40 2.73 -17.49
N ALA A 21 -3.42 3.09 -16.71
CA ALA A 21 -4.00 4.43 -16.76
C ALA A 21 -3.22 5.38 -15.83
N PRO A 22 -2.95 6.63 -16.24
CA PRO A 22 -2.32 7.61 -15.38
C PRO A 22 -3.23 7.98 -14.21
N VAL A 23 -2.65 8.17 -13.01
CA VAL A 23 -3.44 8.59 -11.83
C VAL A 23 -3.64 10.10 -11.76
N ARG A 24 -2.77 10.89 -12.41
CA ARG A 24 -2.76 12.36 -12.29
C ARG A 24 -4.11 12.97 -12.62
N GLY A 25 -4.63 13.80 -11.72
CA GLY A 25 -5.93 14.46 -11.91
C GLY A 25 -7.15 13.57 -11.68
N THR A 26 -6.97 12.37 -11.12
CA THR A 26 -8.05 11.45 -10.76
C THR A 26 -8.15 11.24 -9.25
N ALA A 27 -9.19 10.54 -8.79
CA ALA A 27 -9.34 10.11 -7.39
C ALA A 27 -8.20 9.19 -6.90
N PHE A 28 -7.40 8.64 -7.82
CA PHE A 28 -6.26 7.77 -7.56
C PHE A 28 -4.93 8.54 -7.41
N ASP A 29 -4.90 9.87 -7.59
CA ASP A 29 -3.67 10.66 -7.53
C ASP A 29 -3.18 10.88 -6.09
N PHE A 30 -2.41 9.92 -5.59
CA PHE A 30 -1.73 9.95 -4.30
C PHE A 30 -0.30 10.51 -4.37
N THR A 31 0.11 11.10 -5.50
CA THR A 31 1.45 11.73 -5.62
C THR A 31 1.56 13.02 -4.81
N THR A 32 0.41 13.58 -4.41
CA THR A 32 0.28 14.67 -3.44
C THR A 32 -0.44 14.16 -2.19
N PRO A 33 0.05 14.48 -0.97
CA PRO A 33 -0.59 14.03 0.26
C PRO A 33 -2.03 14.53 0.38
N HIS A 34 -2.96 13.61 0.64
CA HIS A 34 -4.34 13.92 0.97
C HIS A 34 -4.94 12.72 1.72
N THR A 35 -6.00 12.97 2.49
CA THR A 35 -6.60 11.92 3.30
C THR A 35 -7.33 10.90 2.43
N LEU A 36 -7.20 9.62 2.75
CA LEU A 36 -7.73 8.49 1.97
C LEU A 36 -9.24 8.63 1.72
N GLY A 37 -9.98 9.05 2.74
CA GLY A 37 -11.42 9.25 2.66
C GLY A 37 -11.86 10.46 1.85
N SER A 38 -10.98 11.41 1.51
CA SER A 38 -11.40 12.68 0.86
C SER A 38 -11.92 12.51 -0.57
N ARG A 39 -11.56 11.41 -1.24
CA ARG A 39 -11.92 11.12 -2.64
C ARG A 39 -12.54 9.74 -2.83
N ILE A 40 -12.81 9.01 -1.74
CA ILE A 40 -13.27 7.61 -1.80
C ILE A 40 -14.62 7.44 -2.52
N GLN A 41 -15.45 8.49 -2.50
CA GLN A 41 -16.75 8.52 -3.20
C GLN A 41 -16.63 8.85 -4.69
N ASP A 42 -15.46 9.32 -5.13
CA ASP A 42 -15.17 9.62 -6.54
C ASP A 42 -14.56 8.41 -7.28
N VAL A 43 -14.43 7.27 -6.59
CA VAL A 43 -13.92 6.00 -7.12
C VAL A 43 -15.09 5.15 -7.63
N ASP A 44 -14.84 4.38 -8.71
CA ASP A 44 -15.81 3.48 -9.32
C ASP A 44 -16.48 2.54 -8.30
N GLY A 45 -17.82 2.50 -8.32
CA GLY A 45 -18.64 1.64 -7.48
C GLY A 45 -20.01 2.26 -7.14
N PRO A 46 -21.06 1.46 -6.92
CA PRO A 46 -22.38 1.99 -6.59
C PRO A 46 -22.40 2.49 -5.15
N GLY A 47 -22.59 3.80 -4.95
CA GLY A 47 -22.95 4.44 -3.67
C GLY A 47 -22.22 3.86 -2.46
N TRP A 48 -22.92 3.05 -1.66
CA TRP A 48 -22.38 2.46 -0.43
C TRP A 48 -21.19 1.53 -0.63
N ARG A 49 -20.85 1.08 -1.84
CA ARG A 49 -19.66 0.25 -2.14
C ARG A 49 -18.53 1.02 -2.82
N ALA A 50 -18.68 2.33 -3.01
CA ALA A 50 -17.62 3.16 -3.60
C ALA A 50 -16.35 3.03 -2.74
N GLY A 51 -15.20 2.93 -3.40
CA GLY A 51 -13.92 2.93 -2.72
C GLY A 51 -12.84 2.21 -3.49
N TYR A 52 -11.61 2.33 -3.00
CA TYR A 52 -10.47 1.77 -3.67
C TYR A 52 -10.50 0.25 -3.57
N ASP A 53 -10.38 -0.40 -4.72
CA ASP A 53 -10.08 -1.83 -4.88
C ASP A 53 -9.29 -1.99 -6.19
N HIS A 54 -8.15 -1.29 -6.28
CA HIS A 54 -7.38 -1.16 -7.51
C HIS A 54 -5.89 -1.46 -7.28
N CYS A 55 -5.25 -2.01 -8.31
CA CYS A 55 -3.82 -2.25 -8.32
C CYS A 55 -3.08 -1.02 -8.86
N PHE A 56 -2.20 -0.45 -8.04
CA PHE A 56 -1.27 0.60 -8.43
C PHE A 56 -0.02 -0.01 -9.07
N VAL A 57 0.45 0.62 -10.15
CA VAL A 57 1.65 0.21 -10.88
C VAL A 57 2.88 0.76 -10.16
N LEU A 58 3.60 -0.11 -9.47
CA LEU A 58 4.86 0.22 -8.81
C LEU A 58 6.03 0.14 -9.79
N HIS A 59 7.07 0.91 -9.49
CA HIS A 59 8.40 0.85 -10.10
C HIS A 59 8.51 1.13 -11.60
N GLY A 60 7.38 1.32 -12.30
CA GLY A 60 7.25 1.90 -13.64
C GLY A 60 7.96 1.14 -14.78
N ARG A 61 7.33 1.08 -15.94
CA ARG A 61 8.04 0.88 -17.21
C ARG A 61 8.81 2.18 -17.45
N THR A 62 10.12 2.18 -17.27
CA THR A 62 11.04 3.31 -17.50
C THR A 62 10.50 4.34 -18.51
N GLN A 63 9.92 5.45 -18.05
CA GLN A 63 9.98 6.66 -18.85
C GLN A 63 11.35 7.26 -18.59
N ARG A 64 12.07 7.48 -19.68
CA ARG A 64 13.42 8.05 -19.74
C ARG A 64 13.49 9.52 -19.30
N ASP A 65 12.45 10.05 -18.67
CA ASP A 65 12.26 11.47 -18.39
C ASP A 65 11.83 11.70 -16.93
N ALA A 66 12.77 11.52 -16.00
CA ALA A 66 12.75 12.21 -14.72
C ALA A 66 14.20 12.50 -14.32
N SER A 67 14.58 13.77 -14.45
CA SER A 67 15.88 14.33 -14.07
C SER A 67 16.26 13.97 -12.62
N PRO A 68 17.54 13.71 -12.31
CA PRO A 68 18.00 13.09 -11.06
C PRO A 68 18.18 14.10 -9.92
N ALA A 69 17.10 14.78 -9.50
CA ALA A 69 17.17 15.63 -8.29
C ALA A 69 17.26 14.80 -6.98
N ASP A 70 16.85 13.53 -7.02
CA ASP A 70 16.70 12.69 -5.83
C ASP A 70 17.76 11.58 -5.71
N GLY A 71 18.85 11.62 -6.51
CA GLY A 71 19.98 10.69 -6.35
C GLY A 71 19.71 9.22 -6.74
N TRP A 72 18.80 8.98 -7.68
CA TRP A 72 18.47 7.63 -8.19
C TRP A 72 19.53 7.13 -9.20
N SER A 73 20.24 6.05 -8.86
CA SER A 73 21.11 5.31 -9.79
C SER A 73 20.37 4.12 -10.44
N LEU A 74 20.52 4.00 -11.76
CA LEU A 74 19.85 3.02 -12.64
C LEU A 74 20.51 1.63 -12.68
N THR A 75 21.40 1.27 -11.75
CA THR A 75 22.18 0.02 -11.86
C THR A 75 21.56 -1.21 -11.21
N ASP A 76 20.41 -1.11 -10.53
CA ASP A 76 19.89 -2.21 -9.69
C ASP A 76 18.55 -2.88 -10.20
N GLY A 77 18.27 -2.87 -11.52
CA GLY A 77 17.31 -3.79 -12.23
C GLY A 77 16.39 -3.15 -13.29
N PRO A 78 15.61 -3.89 -14.14
CA PRO A 78 15.72 -5.26 -14.69
C PRO A 78 16.19 -5.25 -16.19
N ALA A 79 16.12 -6.38 -16.90
CA ALA A 79 16.53 -6.48 -18.31
C ALA A 79 15.76 -5.55 -19.26
N ALA A 80 16.22 -5.47 -20.52
CA ALA A 80 15.83 -4.47 -21.55
C ALA A 80 14.32 -4.30 -21.84
N ASP A 81 13.44 -5.19 -21.36
CA ASP A 81 11.99 -5.12 -21.52
C ASP A 81 11.25 -4.38 -20.37
N GLY A 82 11.98 -3.99 -19.32
CA GLY A 82 11.47 -3.25 -18.17
C GLY A 82 10.70 -4.07 -17.14
N TRP A 83 10.57 -5.39 -17.31
CA TRP A 83 9.75 -6.25 -16.44
C TRP A 83 10.40 -7.58 -16.06
N SER A 84 11.27 -8.14 -16.90
CA SER A 84 11.89 -9.43 -16.65
C SER A 84 12.75 -9.40 -15.38
N SER A 85 12.46 -10.30 -14.43
CA SER A 85 13.18 -10.41 -13.15
C SER A 85 12.95 -9.28 -12.14
N TRP A 86 11.76 -8.66 -12.11
CA TRP A 86 11.37 -7.75 -11.01
C TRP A 86 11.58 -8.39 -9.62
N TRP A 87 11.40 -9.71 -9.50
CA TRP A 87 11.65 -10.49 -8.27
C TRP A 87 13.12 -10.52 -7.82
N LEU A 88 14.07 -10.12 -8.67
CA LEU A 88 15.49 -9.94 -8.30
C LEU A 88 15.81 -8.51 -7.84
N SER A 89 14.88 -7.57 -8.03
CA SER A 89 15.10 -6.17 -7.66
C SER A 89 15.12 -6.00 -6.14
N ARG A 90 15.86 -4.99 -5.67
CA ARG A 90 15.83 -4.58 -4.26
C ARG A 90 14.47 -3.97 -3.92
N PRO A 91 13.93 -4.19 -2.70
CA PRO A 91 12.71 -3.52 -2.26
C PRO A 91 12.86 -2.00 -2.28
N LYS A 92 11.86 -1.31 -2.84
CA LYS A 92 11.78 0.16 -2.88
C LYS A 92 10.52 0.62 -2.18
N LEU A 93 10.52 1.84 -1.65
CA LEU A 93 9.36 2.45 -1.01
C LEU A 93 8.17 2.50 -2.00
N ALA A 94 7.10 1.81 -1.65
CA ALA A 94 5.90 1.64 -2.46
C ALA A 94 4.69 2.38 -1.89
N ALA A 95 4.59 2.49 -0.56
CA ALA A 95 3.52 3.24 0.10
C ALA A 95 3.97 3.73 1.48
N LYS A 96 3.27 4.75 1.98
CA LYS A 96 3.42 5.27 3.36
C LYS A 96 2.07 5.61 3.93
N LEU A 97 1.55 4.96 4.95
CA LEU A 97 0.39 5.43 5.70
C LEU A 97 0.85 6.28 6.88
N TYR A 98 0.16 7.36 7.17
CA TYR A 98 0.35 8.15 8.37
C TYR A 98 -1.00 8.50 9.00
N ASP A 99 -1.14 8.22 10.29
CA ASP A 99 -2.27 8.66 11.09
C ASP A 99 -1.85 9.84 11.99
N PRO A 100 -2.30 11.07 11.72
CA PRO A 100 -1.92 12.24 12.50
C PRO A 100 -2.42 12.19 13.95
N SER A 101 -3.50 11.45 14.23
CA SER A 101 -4.05 11.41 15.59
C SER A 101 -3.15 10.64 16.55
N SER A 102 -2.47 9.60 16.07
CA SER A 102 -1.55 8.79 16.84
C SER A 102 -0.07 9.07 16.54
N GLY A 103 0.21 9.83 15.49
CA GLY A 103 1.55 10.04 14.95
C GLY A 103 2.15 8.80 14.27
N ARG A 104 1.42 7.67 14.20
CA ARG A 104 1.94 6.41 13.66
C ARG A 104 2.16 6.52 12.16
N ILE A 105 3.31 6.02 11.71
CA ILE A 105 3.69 5.91 10.31
C ILE A 105 3.92 4.43 10.00
N MET A 106 3.39 3.96 8.88
CA MET A 106 3.73 2.67 8.29
C MET A 106 4.22 2.87 6.86
N GLU A 107 5.47 2.53 6.58
CA GLU A 107 6.02 2.49 5.24
C GLU A 107 6.08 1.07 4.73
N ILE A 108 5.77 0.87 3.45
CA ILE A 108 5.87 -0.42 2.77
C ILE A 108 6.96 -0.29 1.72
N LEU A 109 7.98 -1.14 1.82
CA LEU A 109 8.97 -1.34 0.77
C LEU A 109 8.75 -2.70 0.14
N THR A 110 8.77 -2.79 -1.19
CA THR A 110 8.62 -4.06 -1.88
C THR A 110 9.36 -4.09 -3.20
N ASN A 111 9.71 -5.29 -3.66
CA ASN A 111 10.16 -5.52 -5.03
C ASN A 111 9.03 -5.95 -5.98
N ALA A 112 7.79 -6.10 -5.49
CA ALA A 112 6.65 -6.38 -6.36
C ALA A 112 6.36 -5.24 -7.35
N PRO A 113 5.86 -5.57 -8.54
CA PRO A 113 5.49 -4.58 -9.55
C PRO A 113 4.15 -3.90 -9.25
N GLY A 114 3.29 -4.48 -8.41
CA GLY A 114 1.95 -3.98 -8.10
C GLY A 114 1.68 -3.83 -6.61
N LEU A 115 0.73 -2.94 -6.28
CA LEU A 115 0.17 -2.76 -4.95
C LEU A 115 -1.35 -2.61 -5.03
N GLN A 116 -2.10 -3.59 -4.54
CA GLN A 116 -3.55 -3.43 -4.36
C GLN A 116 -3.81 -2.49 -3.19
N LEU A 117 -4.61 -1.45 -3.42
CA LEU A 117 -5.22 -0.66 -2.36
C LEU A 117 -6.69 -1.07 -2.25
N TYR A 118 -7.05 -1.67 -1.11
CA TYR A 118 -8.43 -2.03 -0.79
C TYR A 118 -8.88 -1.34 0.50
N THR A 119 -9.99 -0.62 0.46
CA THR A 119 -10.51 0.17 1.60
C THR A 119 -11.67 -0.49 2.34
N SER A 120 -11.74 -1.82 2.40
CA SER A 120 -12.80 -2.53 3.15
C SER A 120 -14.22 -2.23 2.65
N ASN A 121 -14.39 -2.00 1.35
CA ASN A 121 -15.66 -1.57 0.71
C ASN A 121 -16.79 -2.60 0.84
N PHE A 122 -16.47 -3.86 1.17
CA PHE A 122 -17.44 -4.94 1.31
C PHE A 122 -17.77 -5.31 2.75
N LEU A 123 -17.15 -4.64 3.73
CA LEU A 123 -17.64 -4.71 5.10
C LEU A 123 -18.93 -3.88 5.12
N ASP A 124 -20.08 -4.55 5.11
CA ASP A 124 -21.39 -3.92 4.93
C ASP A 124 -21.90 -3.12 6.14
N GLY A 125 -21.04 -2.94 7.16
CA GLY A 125 -21.37 -2.22 8.38
C GLY A 125 -22.27 -2.99 9.36
N THR A 126 -22.67 -4.24 9.04
CA THR A 126 -23.41 -5.09 9.98
C THR A 126 -22.55 -5.58 11.14
N GLY A 127 -21.24 -5.32 11.07
CA GLY A 127 -20.35 -5.30 12.22
C GLY A 127 -19.80 -6.67 12.57
N GLU A 128 -19.05 -7.23 11.60
CA GLU A 128 -18.28 -8.45 11.77
C GLU A 128 -17.52 -8.43 13.10
N PRO A 129 -17.65 -9.47 13.94
CA PRO A 129 -17.01 -9.51 15.24
C PRO A 129 -15.50 -9.39 15.12
N GLY A 130 -14.94 -8.34 15.71
CA GLY A 130 -13.52 -8.07 15.77
C GLY A 130 -12.92 -8.36 17.15
N LYS A 131 -11.61 -8.09 17.26
CA LYS A 131 -10.88 -8.25 18.53
C LYS A 131 -11.35 -7.20 19.54
N GLY A 132 -11.37 -7.58 20.82
CA GLY A 132 -11.68 -6.66 21.92
C GLY A 132 -13.11 -6.12 21.91
N GLY A 133 -14.06 -6.82 21.28
CA GLY A 133 -15.46 -6.38 21.19
C GLY A 133 -15.74 -5.34 20.11
N VAL A 134 -14.71 -4.91 19.36
CA VAL A 134 -14.86 -4.01 18.20
C VAL A 134 -15.67 -4.73 17.13
N ARG A 135 -16.52 -3.97 16.42
CA ARG A 135 -17.20 -4.44 15.21
C ARG A 135 -16.55 -3.79 14.00
N TYR A 136 -16.09 -4.59 13.03
CA TYR A 136 -15.46 -4.04 11.84
C TYR A 136 -16.52 -3.39 10.94
N GLN A 137 -16.40 -2.09 10.78
CA GLN A 137 -17.34 -1.27 10.03
C GLN A 137 -16.96 -1.19 8.55
N HIS A 138 -17.89 -0.67 7.76
CA HIS A 138 -17.57 -0.20 6.42
C HIS A 138 -16.42 0.81 6.47
N TYR A 139 -15.43 0.61 5.61
CA TYR A 139 -14.18 1.36 5.63
C TYR A 139 -13.41 1.29 6.97
N GLY A 140 -13.62 0.22 7.75
CA GLY A 140 -12.95 0.01 9.04
C GLY A 140 -11.48 -0.39 8.94
N GLY A 141 -10.95 -0.55 7.73
CA GLY A 141 -9.58 -0.97 7.49
C GLY A 141 -9.10 -0.60 6.09
N VAL A 142 -7.79 -0.75 5.89
CA VAL A 142 -7.14 -0.58 4.59
C VAL A 142 -6.12 -1.70 4.39
N CYS A 143 -6.14 -2.31 3.22
CA CYS A 143 -5.14 -3.27 2.77
C CYS A 143 -4.21 -2.61 1.75
N LEU A 144 -2.93 -2.95 1.84
CA LEU A 144 -1.88 -2.53 0.90
C LEU A 144 -1.11 -3.78 0.45
N GLU A 145 -1.65 -4.47 -0.55
CA GLU A 145 -1.24 -5.84 -0.91
C GLU A 145 -0.20 -5.79 -2.03
N THR A 146 1.05 -6.08 -1.70
CA THR A 146 2.15 -6.09 -2.66
C THR A 146 2.08 -7.36 -3.51
N GLN A 147 2.07 -7.25 -4.84
CA GLN A 147 1.78 -8.40 -5.70
C GLN A 147 2.27 -8.23 -7.16
N SER A 148 2.16 -9.31 -7.94
CA SER A 148 2.07 -9.22 -9.41
C SER A 148 0.77 -8.53 -9.84
N PHE A 149 0.66 -8.10 -11.09
CA PHE A 149 -0.60 -7.53 -11.58
C PHE A 149 -1.72 -8.58 -11.57
N PRO A 150 -2.93 -8.23 -11.05
CA PRO A 150 -4.10 -9.08 -11.18
C PRO A 150 -4.35 -9.40 -12.65
N ASP A 151 -4.88 -10.59 -12.89
CA ASP A 151 -5.14 -11.13 -14.23
C ASP A 151 -3.92 -11.18 -15.17
N GLY A 152 -2.70 -10.95 -14.67
CA GLY A 152 -1.52 -10.78 -15.52
C GLY A 152 -1.21 -11.95 -16.45
N VAL A 153 -1.62 -13.17 -16.11
CA VAL A 153 -1.47 -14.36 -16.97
C VAL A 153 -2.21 -14.23 -18.32
N HIS A 154 -3.28 -13.44 -18.40
CA HIS A 154 -4.04 -13.20 -19.63
C HIS A 154 -3.57 -11.96 -20.40
N HIS A 155 -2.60 -11.21 -19.85
CA HIS A 155 -2.01 -9.98 -20.42
C HIS A 155 -0.52 -10.18 -20.81
N GLN A 156 -0.19 -11.38 -21.30
CA GLN A 156 1.16 -11.79 -21.70
C GLN A 156 1.50 -11.40 -23.15
N PRO A 157 2.79 -11.25 -23.51
CA PRO A 157 3.20 -10.89 -24.89
C PRO A 157 2.77 -11.95 -25.91
N GLY A 158 2.36 -11.51 -27.10
CA GLY A 158 1.85 -12.35 -28.19
C GLY A 158 0.32 -12.38 -28.33
N GLY A 159 -0.42 -11.82 -27.36
CA GLY A 159 -1.89 -11.74 -27.36
C GLY A 159 -2.49 -10.40 -27.82
N GLY A 160 -1.70 -9.48 -28.40
CA GLY A 160 -2.19 -8.19 -28.91
C GLY A 160 -2.57 -7.13 -27.86
N ARG A 161 -2.23 -7.33 -26.57
CA ARG A 161 -2.54 -6.42 -25.45
C ARG A 161 -1.27 -5.85 -24.81
N THR A 162 -1.41 -4.77 -24.02
CA THR A 162 -0.34 -4.22 -23.17
C THR A 162 0.29 -5.32 -22.32
N GLN A 163 1.62 -5.34 -22.29
CA GLN A 163 2.38 -6.40 -21.64
C GLN A 163 2.48 -6.17 -20.13
N PHE A 164 1.79 -7.00 -19.34
CA PHE A 164 1.96 -7.05 -17.89
C PHE A 164 3.21 -7.87 -17.52
N PRO A 165 3.86 -7.58 -16.39
CA PRO A 165 4.91 -8.45 -15.84
C PRO A 165 4.37 -9.87 -15.67
N THR A 166 5.17 -10.85 -16.08
CA THR A 166 4.80 -12.26 -15.94
C THR A 166 4.95 -12.71 -14.49
N GLY A 167 3.95 -13.45 -14.00
CA GLY A 167 4.01 -14.23 -12.76
C GLY A 167 4.32 -15.72 -13.02
N ILE A 168 4.63 -16.11 -14.26
CA ILE A 168 4.86 -17.51 -14.63
C ILE A 168 6.23 -17.95 -14.12
N LEU A 169 6.25 -18.95 -13.24
CA LEU A 169 7.46 -19.61 -12.76
C LEU A 169 7.67 -20.93 -13.53
N ARG A 170 8.81 -21.06 -14.23
CA ARG A 170 9.18 -22.25 -15.00
C ARG A 170 10.06 -23.21 -14.16
N PRO A 171 10.15 -24.50 -14.52
CA PRO A 171 11.06 -25.43 -13.87
C PRO A 171 12.49 -24.89 -13.82
N GLY A 172 13.15 -25.02 -12.66
CA GLY A 172 14.50 -24.51 -12.43
C GLY A 172 14.61 -23.01 -12.11
N GLN A 173 13.51 -22.24 -12.20
CA GLN A 173 13.49 -20.84 -11.77
C GLN A 173 13.18 -20.73 -10.28
N THR A 174 13.68 -19.65 -9.66
CA THR A 174 13.37 -19.28 -8.28
C THR A 174 12.52 -18.01 -8.27
N TYR A 175 11.38 -18.07 -7.60
CA TYR A 175 10.56 -16.89 -7.30
C TYR A 175 11.05 -16.24 -6.01
N ARG A 176 11.19 -14.90 -6.00
CA ARG A 176 11.57 -14.14 -4.80
C ARG A 176 10.78 -12.84 -4.69
N HIS A 177 9.90 -12.77 -3.71
CA HIS A 177 9.14 -11.56 -3.42
C HIS A 177 9.39 -11.13 -1.98
N VAL A 178 9.66 -9.85 -1.80
CA VAL A 178 10.04 -9.27 -0.52
C VAL A 178 9.15 -8.06 -0.27
N THR A 179 8.53 -8.05 0.91
CA THR A 179 7.78 -6.91 1.42
C THR A 179 8.23 -6.62 2.84
N ILE A 180 8.53 -5.35 3.10
CA ILE A 180 9.00 -4.85 4.37
C ILE A 180 8.00 -3.82 4.87
N TYR A 181 7.44 -4.06 6.05
CA TYR A 181 6.64 -3.10 6.78
C TYR A 181 7.54 -2.40 7.80
N ARG A 182 7.73 -1.10 7.64
CA ARG A 182 8.52 -0.27 8.55
C ARG A 182 7.60 0.65 9.32
N PHE A 183 7.58 0.50 10.64
CA PHE A 183 6.79 1.34 11.53
C PHE A 183 7.68 2.40 12.18
N SER A 184 7.16 3.62 12.29
CA SER A 184 7.76 4.71 13.05
C SER A 184 6.68 5.61 13.62
N VAL A 185 7.09 6.63 14.39
CA VAL A 185 6.18 7.62 14.97
C VAL A 185 6.72 9.02 14.70
N ASP A 186 5.83 9.93 14.35
CA ASP A 186 6.11 11.36 14.36
C ASP A 186 5.90 11.92 15.77
N THR A 187 6.99 12.38 16.37
CA THR A 187 7.00 12.92 17.74
C THR A 187 6.88 14.45 17.79
N SER A 188 6.78 15.10 16.63
CA SER A 188 6.71 16.58 16.55
C SER A 188 5.37 17.15 17.04
N GLY A 189 4.32 16.33 17.08
CA GLY A 189 3.06 16.65 17.75
C GLY A 189 3.14 16.30 19.24
N GLY A 190 3.47 17.28 20.08
CA GLY A 190 3.60 17.11 21.53
C GLY A 190 2.35 16.55 22.20
N HIS A 191 2.25 15.23 22.29
CA HIS A 191 1.40 14.57 23.28
C HIS A 191 2.14 14.65 24.62
N THR A 192 1.60 15.44 25.55
CA THR A 192 1.99 15.38 26.96
C THR A 192 1.72 13.97 27.47
N SER A 193 2.78 13.18 27.59
CA SER A 193 2.77 11.97 28.42
C SER A 193 2.42 12.40 29.83
N THR A 194 1.24 12.01 30.33
CA THR A 194 1.02 11.93 31.77
C THR A 194 1.85 10.74 32.27
N THR A 195 3.06 11.02 32.72
CA THR A 195 3.84 10.07 33.52
C THR A 195 3.12 9.87 34.85
N HIS A 196 2.55 8.67 35.06
CA HIS A 196 2.41 8.16 36.41
C HIS A 196 3.80 7.72 36.85
N ASP A 197 4.48 8.57 37.61
CA ASP A 197 5.79 8.28 38.20
C ASP A 197 5.68 7.09 39.18
N GLY A 198 5.95 5.90 38.66
CA GLY A 198 6.43 4.77 39.44
C GLY A 198 7.93 4.66 39.20
N ALA A 199 8.73 5.19 40.12
CA ALA A 199 10.18 5.15 40.06
C ALA A 199 10.70 3.71 39.92
N LEU A 200 11.53 3.46 38.90
CA LEU A 200 12.38 2.28 38.82
C LEU A 200 13.84 2.73 38.96
N GLN A 201 14.51 2.16 39.97
CA GLN A 201 15.92 2.37 40.25
C GLN A 201 16.79 1.83 39.10
N ALA A 202 17.92 2.51 38.87
CA ALA A 202 18.90 2.15 37.86
C ALA A 202 19.62 0.84 38.21
N GLY A 203 19.70 -0.05 37.21
CA GLY A 203 20.64 -1.16 37.17
C GLY A 203 19.99 -2.53 37.02
N GLN A 204 19.67 -2.92 35.79
CA GLN A 204 19.67 -4.32 35.33
C GLN A 204 19.50 -4.37 33.81
N GLU A 205 20.55 -4.81 33.10
CA GLU A 205 20.43 -5.33 31.73
C GLU A 205 19.70 -6.69 31.81
N ALA A 206 18.58 -6.82 31.09
CA ALA A 206 18.06 -8.10 30.64
C ALA A 206 17.03 -7.90 29.50
N ASP A 207 17.20 -8.73 28.48
CA ASP A 207 16.23 -9.05 27.44
C ASP A 207 14.80 -9.22 27.99
N THR A 208 13.84 -8.55 27.32
CA THR A 208 12.49 -9.00 26.93
C THR A 208 11.62 -7.76 26.73
N VAL A 209 11.28 -7.44 25.47
CA VAL A 209 10.22 -6.49 25.18
C VAL A 209 8.90 -7.26 25.19
N GLU A 210 8.23 -7.26 26.32
CA GLU A 210 6.83 -7.66 26.44
C GLU A 210 5.97 -6.52 25.87
N GLU A 211 5.51 -6.67 24.63
CA GLU A 211 4.63 -5.70 23.97
C GLU A 211 3.22 -5.79 24.57
N ARG A 212 2.92 -4.93 25.54
CA ARG A 212 1.54 -4.69 25.99
C ARG A 212 0.81 -3.86 24.94
N ALA A 213 0.08 -4.54 24.06
CA ALA A 213 -0.88 -3.93 23.16
C ALA A 213 -1.90 -3.11 23.97
N ARG A 214 -1.84 -1.78 23.86
CA ARG A 214 -2.94 -0.90 24.25
C ARG A 214 -3.87 -0.78 23.06
N THR A 215 -5.10 -1.27 23.21
CA THR A 215 -6.19 -1.07 22.26
C THR A 215 -6.46 0.42 22.13
N ALA A 216 -6.07 1.02 21.01
CA ALA A 216 -6.66 2.27 20.56
C ALA A 216 -7.86 1.89 19.71
N GLU A 217 -9.06 2.31 20.12
CA GLU A 217 -10.26 2.18 19.29
C GLU A 217 -10.07 3.01 18.02
N ILE A 218 -9.93 2.33 16.88
CA ILE A 218 -9.88 2.96 15.56
C ILE A 218 -11.33 3.03 15.08
N GLY A 219 -12.00 4.14 15.39
CA GLY A 219 -13.35 4.44 14.90
C GLY A 219 -13.38 4.81 13.41
N ALA A 220 -14.58 4.92 12.84
CA ALA A 220 -14.84 5.23 11.42
C ALA A 220 -14.22 6.56 10.90
N GLU A 221 -13.62 7.38 11.77
CA GLU A 221 -12.85 8.57 11.40
C GLU A 221 -11.44 8.27 10.88
N ALA A 222 -10.91 7.07 11.08
CA ALA A 222 -9.51 6.76 10.78
C ALA A 222 -9.13 6.95 9.31
N LEU A 223 -10.00 6.61 8.37
CA LEU A 223 -9.69 6.86 6.95
C LEU A 223 -9.83 8.33 6.54
N ARG A 224 -10.52 9.14 7.34
CA ARG A 224 -10.60 10.60 7.12
C ARG A 224 -9.34 11.33 7.56
N SER A 225 -8.50 10.72 8.40
CA SER A 225 -7.25 11.30 8.90
C SER A 225 -6.00 10.73 8.23
N ILE A 226 -6.04 9.51 7.70
CA ILE A 226 -4.85 8.83 7.17
C ILE A 226 -4.49 9.30 5.75
N TYR A 227 -3.22 9.61 5.50
CA TYR A 227 -2.65 9.92 4.17
C TYR A 227 -1.34 9.17 3.87
#